data_AF-A0A940R9G8-F1
#
_entry.id   AF-A0A940R9G8-F1
#
_cell.length_a   1.000
_cell.length_b   1.000
_cell.length_c   1.000
_cell.angle_alpha   90.00
_cell.angle_beta   90.00
_cell.angle_gamma   90.00
#
_symmetry.space_group_name_H-M   'P 1'
#
loop_
_entity.id
_entity.type
_entity.pdbx_description
1 polymer ?
#
loop_
_entity_poly.entity_id
_entity_poly.type
_entity_poly.pdbx_seq_one_letter_code
_entity_poly.pdbx_strand_id
1 'polypeptide(L)'
;MGMQKGFNSDITVRGQKYHVQTEDWGMQNPFLVSRIFCNGAVMKTIKTPHDKVLQNGSNRQDEAIKQALHRQHSTIIDTLMAGGMP
;
A
#
# COMPACT_ATOMS: atom_id res chain seq x y z
N MET A 1 -6.62 14.46 11.75
CA MET A 1 -6.26 13.27 10.94
C MET A 1 -4.97 12.72 11.49
N GLY A 2 -5.03 11.51 12.04
CA GLY A 2 -3.85 10.77 12.46
C GLY A 2 -3.39 9.82 11.35
N MET A 3 -2.10 9.53 11.33
CA MET A 3 -1.53 8.56 10.40
C MET A 3 -2.13 7.17 10.63
N GLN A 4 -2.59 6.50 9.57
CA GLN A 4 -3.20 5.17 9.70
C GLN A 4 -2.13 4.07 9.80
N LYS A 5 -2.42 3.01 10.57
CA LYS A 5 -1.52 1.85 10.67
C LYS A 5 -1.34 1.19 9.31
N GLY A 6 -0.08 1.01 8.91
CA GLY A 6 0.29 0.32 7.66
C GLY A 6 0.11 -1.20 7.72
N PHE A 7 0.42 -1.84 6.60
CA PHE A 7 0.36 -3.30 6.41
C PHE A 7 1.72 -3.83 5.98
N ASN A 8 2.11 -4.98 6.56
CA ASN A 8 3.31 -5.72 6.18
C ASN A 8 2.94 -7.18 5.93
N SER A 9 3.41 -7.74 4.83
CA SER A 9 3.19 -9.14 4.47
C SER A 9 4.43 -9.74 3.83
N ASP A 10 4.84 -10.91 4.31
CA ASP A 10 5.83 -11.76 3.66
C ASP A 10 5.11 -12.85 2.86
N ILE A 11 5.34 -12.89 1.55
CA ILE A 11 4.70 -13.86 0.65
C ILE A 11 5.75 -14.60 -0.19
N THR A 12 5.42 -15.83 -0.59
CA THR A 12 6.24 -16.61 -1.54
C THR A 12 5.45 -16.86 -2.81
N VAL A 13 5.97 -16.40 -3.94
CA VAL A 13 5.37 -16.54 -5.27
C VAL A 13 6.32 -17.36 -6.12
N ARG A 14 5.91 -18.56 -6.55
CA ARG A 14 6.70 -19.44 -7.43
C ARG A 14 8.15 -19.65 -6.94
N GLY A 15 8.32 -19.79 -5.62
CA GLY A 15 9.62 -19.98 -4.98
C GLY A 15 10.41 -18.70 -4.66
N GLN A 16 9.98 -17.54 -5.15
CA GLN A 16 10.58 -16.25 -4.81
C GLN A 16 9.88 -15.60 -3.61
N LYS A 17 10.65 -15.19 -2.61
CA LYS A 17 10.13 -14.44 -1.45
C LYS A 17 10.04 -12.95 -1.76
N TYR A 18 8.93 -12.35 -1.37
CA TYR A 18 8.68 -10.91 -1.40
C TYR A 18 8.23 -10.43 -0.02
N HIS A 19 8.69 -9.24 0.35
CA HIS A 19 8.14 -8.49 1.48
C HIS A 19 7.41 -7.28 0.93
N VAL A 20 6.14 -7.11 1.30
CA VAL A 20 5.31 -5.98 0.88
C VAL A 20 4.99 -5.14 2.11
N GLN A 21 5.35 -3.86 2.06
CA GLN A 21 5.03 -2.87 3.08
C GLN A 21 4.16 -1.78 2.46
N THR A 22 3.05 -1.40 3.11
CA THR A 22 2.17 -0.30 2.68
C THR A 22 1.93 0.64 3.86
N GLU A 23 2.21 1.92 3.69
CA GLU A 23 2.16 2.96 4.74
C GLU A 23 1.34 4.16 4.30
N ASP A 24 0.69 4.83 5.26
CA ASP A 24 0.19 6.19 5.08
C ASP A 24 1.28 7.14 5.57
N TRP A 25 1.72 8.08 4.73
CA TRP A 25 2.75 9.07 5.08
C TRP A 25 2.16 10.38 5.64
N GLY A 26 0.85 10.41 5.87
CA GLY A 26 0.15 11.48 6.58
C GLY A 26 0.00 12.77 5.77
N MET A 27 -0.65 13.77 6.37
CA MET A 27 -1.06 14.99 5.64
C MET A 27 0.10 15.89 5.20
N GLN A 28 1.26 15.79 5.85
CA GLN A 28 2.46 16.54 5.43
C GLN A 28 3.05 15.98 4.13
N ASN A 29 2.81 14.70 3.85
CA ASN A 29 3.22 14.02 2.62
C ASN A 29 2.10 13.07 2.19
N PRO A 30 1.01 13.60 1.61
CA PRO A 30 -0.30 12.96 1.55
C PRO A 30 -0.34 11.82 0.51
N PHE A 31 0.35 10.74 0.82
CA PHE A 31 0.49 9.56 -0.01
C PHE A 31 0.32 8.28 0.81
N LEU A 32 -0.30 7.30 0.17
CA LEU A 32 -0.18 5.90 0.53
C LEU A 32 0.98 5.33 -0.28
N VAL A 33 1.98 4.79 0.41
CA VAL A 33 3.21 4.31 -0.20
C VAL A 33 3.34 2.83 0.03
N SER A 34 3.42 2.06 -1.05
CA SER A 34 3.78 0.64 -1.00
C SER A 34 5.19 0.42 -1.51
N ARG A 35 5.95 -0.42 -0.83
CA ARG A 35 7.27 -0.89 -1.22
C ARG A 35 7.26 -2.40 -1.30
N ILE A 36 7.69 -2.93 -2.43
CA ILE A 36 7.88 -4.36 -2.66
C ILE A 36 9.36 -4.64 -2.60
N PHE A 37 9.78 -5.50 -1.68
CA PHE A 37 11.16 -5.91 -1.51
C PHE A 37 11.35 -7.34 -1.97
N CYS A 38 12.53 -7.62 -2.51
CA CYS A 38 13.01 -8.95 -2.84
C CYS A 38 14.50 -9.02 -2.48
N ASN A 39 14.89 -10.01 -1.68
CA ASN A 39 16.27 -10.17 -1.20
C ASN A 39 16.89 -8.88 -0.59
N GLY A 40 16.08 -8.10 0.13
CA GLY A 40 16.50 -6.85 0.77
C GLY A 40 16.55 -5.61 -0.14
N ALA A 41 16.39 -5.77 -1.46
CA ALA A 41 16.31 -4.65 -2.40
C ALA A 41 14.86 -4.22 -2.65
N VAL A 42 14.62 -2.91 -2.80
CA VAL A 42 13.32 -2.39 -3.25
C VAL A 42 13.19 -2.67 -4.75
N MET A 43 12.25 -3.54 -5.11
CA MET A 43 11.93 -3.86 -6.50
C MET A 43 11.00 -2.82 -7.12
N LYS A 44 10.03 -2.35 -6.34
CA LYS A 44 9.06 -1.34 -6.81
C LYS A 44 8.52 -0.50 -5.66
N THR A 45 8.27 0.77 -5.97
CA THR A 45 7.56 1.71 -5.10
C THR A 45 6.31 2.20 -5.80
N ILE A 46 5.18 2.14 -5.12
CA ILE A 46 3.88 2.60 -5.63
C ILE A 46 3.39 3.69 -4.70
N LYS A 47 2.98 4.83 -5.27
CA LYS A 47 2.47 5.97 -4.52
C LYS A 47 1.07 6.32 -5.01
N THR A 48 0.13 6.37 -4.07
CA THR A 48 -1.24 6.84 -4.32
C THR A 48 -1.48 8.09 -3.50
N PRO A 49 -1.68 9.27 -4.12
CA PRO A 49 -1.96 10.48 -3.37
C PRO A 49 -3.32 10.38 -2.65
N HIS A 50 -3.45 11.03 -1.50
CA HIS A 50 -4.68 11.01 -0.69
C HIS A 50 -5.89 11.55 -1.45
N ASP A 51 -5.71 12.54 -2.32
CA ASP A 51 -6.77 13.14 -3.14
C ASP A 51 -7.49 12.14 -4.05
N LYS A 52 -6.79 11.09 -4.51
CA LYS A 52 -7.38 10.02 -5.33
C LYS A 52 -8.25 9.06 -4.53
N VAL A 53 -8.07 8.99 -3.22
CA VAL A 53 -8.76 8.03 -2.35
C VAL A 53 -9.77 8.68 -1.41
N LEU A 54 -9.61 9.99 -1.16
CA LEU A 54 -10.55 10.82 -0.42
C LEU A 54 -11.60 11.38 -1.38
N GLN A 55 -12.87 11.04 -1.15
CA GLN A 55 -13.97 11.70 -1.85
C GLN A 55 -14.26 13.06 -1.20
N ASN A 56 -14.36 14.11 -2.02
CA ASN A 56 -14.68 15.46 -1.57
C ASN A 56 -15.96 15.45 -0.70
N GLY A 57 -15.88 16.01 0.51
CA GLY A 57 -17.02 16.17 1.42
C GLY A 57 -17.26 15.03 2.42
N SER A 58 -16.42 13.99 2.45
CA SER A 58 -16.56 12.91 3.45
C SER A 58 -16.03 13.33 4.83
N ASN A 59 -16.89 13.30 5.86
CA ASN A 59 -16.48 13.49 7.26
C ASN A 59 -15.67 12.32 7.85
N ARG A 60 -15.46 11.24 7.08
CA ARG A 60 -14.76 10.00 7.50
C ARG A 60 -13.48 9.75 6.72
N GLN A 61 -12.65 10.76 6.60
CA GLN A 61 -11.41 10.68 5.82
C GLN A 61 -10.46 9.61 6.35
N ASP A 62 -10.32 9.45 7.68
CA ASP A 62 -9.46 8.42 8.29
C ASP A 62 -9.90 7.00 7.91
N GLU A 63 -11.21 6.73 7.86
CA GLU A 63 -11.74 5.44 7.39
C GLU A 63 -11.45 5.22 5.90
N ALA A 64 -11.60 6.26 5.08
CA ALA A 64 -11.32 6.19 3.65
C ALA A 64 -9.83 5.90 3.38
N ILE A 65 -8.92 6.57 4.10
CA ILE A 65 -7.47 6.28 4.03
C ILE A 65 -7.19 4.84 4.47
N LYS A 66 -7.74 4.39 5.59
CA LYS A 66 -7.54 3.03 6.08
C LYS A 66 -8.03 1.96 5.08
N GLN A 67 -9.20 2.18 4.48
CA GLN A 67 -9.72 1.28 3.44
C GLN A 67 -8.87 1.31 2.18
N ALA A 68 -8.37 2.49 1.78
CA ALA A 68 -7.48 2.62 0.64
C ALA A 68 -6.12 1.95 0.86
N LEU A 69 -5.54 2.06 2.06
CA LEU A 69 -4.32 1.33 2.45
C LEU A 69 -4.50 -0.18 2.29
N HIS A 70 -5.60 -0.70 2.86
CA HIS A 70 -5.91 -2.13 2.79
C HIS A 70 -6.07 -2.57 1.34
N ARG A 71 -6.87 -1.85 0.54
CA ARG A 71 -7.09 -2.15 -0.88
C ARG A 71 -5.78 -2.16 -1.66
N GLN A 72 -4.96 -1.11 -1.52
CA GLN A 72 -3.68 -1.03 -2.22
C GLN A 72 -2.76 -2.20 -1.83
N HIS A 73 -2.69 -2.55 -0.55
CA HIS A 73 -1.88 -3.68 -0.09
C HIS A 73 -2.37 -5.03 -0.65
N SER A 74 -3.67 -5.32 -0.54
CA SER A 74 -4.25 -6.57 -1.06
C SER A 74 -4.09 -6.68 -2.58
N THR A 75 -4.35 -5.62 -3.34
CA THR A 75 -4.18 -5.63 -4.80
C THR A 75 -2.73 -5.91 -5.22
N ILE A 76 -1.75 -5.40 -4.47
CA ILE A 76 -0.33 -5.70 -4.73
C ILE A 76 -0.04 -7.18 -4.48
N ILE A 77 -0.52 -7.73 -3.35
CA ILE A 77 -0.36 -9.16 -3.05
C ILE A 77 -1.00 -10.01 -4.14
N ASP A 78 -2.25 -9.73 -4.52
CA ASP A 78 -2.98 -10.49 -5.54
C ASP A 78 -2.24 -10.47 -6.88
N THR A 79 -1.71 -9.31 -7.28
CA THR A 79 -0.94 -9.15 -8.51
C THR A 79 0.36 -9.97 -8.47
N LEU A 80 1.08 -9.91 -7.35
CA LEU A 80 2.29 -10.71 -7.14
C LEU A 80 1.95 -12.21 -7.18
N MET A 81 0.89 -12.65 -6.49
CA MET A 81 0.46 -14.06 -6.47
C MET A 81 0.07 -14.57 -7.86
N ALA A 82 -0.50 -13.72 -8.71
CA ALA A 82 -0.75 -14.02 -10.12
C ALA A 82 0.54 -14.12 -10.97
N GLY A 83 1.68 -13.72 -10.42
CA GLY A 83 2.99 -13.69 -11.09
C GLY A 83 3.31 -12.38 -11.81
N GLY A 84 2.49 -11.34 -11.61
CA GLY A 84 2.72 -10.00 -12.17
C GLY A 84 3.49 -9.09 -11.21
N MET A 85 3.99 -7.97 -11.73
CA MET A 85 4.53 -6.87 -10.93
C MET A 85 3.57 -5.67 -11.06
N PRO A 86 2.85 -5.29 -9.99
CA PRO A 86 1.84 -4.21 -10.03
C PRO A 86 2.49 -2.87 -10.30
#